data_AF-A0AA38MKS6-F1
#
_entry.id   AF-A0AA38MKS6-F1
#
_cell.length_a   1.000
_cell.length_b   1.000
_cell.length_c   1.000
_cell.angle_alpha   90.00
_cell.angle_beta   90.00
_cell.angle_gamma   90.00
#
_symmetry.space_group_name_H-M   'P 1'
#
loop_
_entity.id
_entity.type
_entity.pdbx_description
1 polymer ?
#
loop_
_entity_poly.entity_id
_entity_poly.type
_entity_poly.pdbx_seq_one_letter_code
_entity_poly.pdbx_strand_id
1 'polypeptide(L)'
;MAKLLRKFALLMWKNWLVLKRHPWVLIGEIIYVLSVLVLIYLLRRDYSVSEKETYYGYPQEFHWRYFTSSGCASGDSKQIAYSPTSPLLHRMMVSSCTRENLTILEFDTKAKLSEKISTDNQFVAGLNVALEFSDNLRGINESKDVPDDVEVTIRLPHKISISDKWYSDRLYSYVSEKNLSEPTFIALIICLFVYNHLVTIKKVASEKEKQLKESMKIMGLPGWLQWLCWFLQALLFNTVYIVLLLCMYTYLDPPIFVYSNGCILFLFFFLYAFSLISLAFLISTLFAKANANVLIGCFILLIAIFAYYSMLNRPEEKGASAPIVLLTSLLPTSALGFGMQIIFIYERIQKGDKP
;
A
#
# COMPACT_ATOMS: atom_id res chain seq x y z
N MET A 1 10.90 12.58 42.46
CA MET A 1 10.21 11.55 41.64
C MET A 1 8.79 11.25 42.11
N ALA A 2 8.57 10.75 43.34
CA ALA A 2 7.24 10.33 43.82
C ALA A 2 6.13 11.41 43.76
N LYS A 3 6.43 12.66 44.16
CA LYS A 3 5.48 13.79 44.07
C LYS A 3 5.08 14.11 42.61
N LEU A 4 5.98 13.89 41.66
CA LEU A 4 5.76 14.19 40.24
C LEU A 4 4.92 13.10 39.56
N LEU A 5 5.16 11.82 39.90
CA LEU A 5 4.32 10.70 39.47
C LEU A 5 2.89 10.82 40.02
N ARG A 6 2.72 11.27 41.27
CA ARG A 6 1.38 11.51 41.83
C ARG A 6 0.64 12.63 41.11
N LYS A 7 1.32 13.71 40.76
CA LYS A 7 0.77 14.81 39.93
C LYS A 7 0.38 14.31 38.53
N PHE A 8 1.20 13.46 37.93
CA PHE A 8 0.93 12.83 36.64
C PHE A 8 -0.30 11.88 36.68
N ALA A 9 -0.38 11.03 37.70
CA ALA A 9 -1.52 10.14 37.89
C ALA A 9 -2.82 10.93 38.11
N LEU A 10 -2.78 12.03 38.87
CA LEU A 10 -3.93 12.92 39.06
C LEU A 10 -4.36 13.61 37.76
N LEU A 11 -3.42 13.99 36.90
CA LEU A 11 -3.70 14.52 35.57
C LEU A 11 -4.40 13.50 34.67
N MET A 12 -3.87 12.28 34.61
CA MET A 12 -4.49 11.18 33.87
C MET A 12 -5.89 10.88 34.42
N TRP A 13 -6.05 10.87 35.73
CA TRP A 13 -7.34 10.70 36.40
C TRP A 13 -8.32 11.85 36.08
N LYS A 14 -7.85 13.10 36.05
CA LYS A 14 -8.64 14.27 35.61
C LYS A 14 -9.16 14.04 34.20
N ASN A 15 -8.29 13.66 33.28
CA ASN A 15 -8.67 13.46 31.88
C ASN A 15 -9.63 12.28 31.71
N TRP A 16 -9.47 11.21 32.48
CA TRP A 16 -10.40 10.08 32.51
C TRP A 16 -11.77 10.47 33.12
N LEU A 17 -11.78 11.27 34.19
CA LEU A 17 -13.00 11.81 34.79
C LEU A 17 -13.77 12.71 33.83
N VAL A 18 -13.07 13.56 33.06
CA VAL A 18 -13.70 14.39 32.03
C VAL A 18 -14.38 13.53 30.97
N LEU A 19 -13.76 12.41 30.58
CA LEU A 19 -14.36 11.44 29.67
C LEU A 19 -15.63 10.81 30.27
N LYS A 20 -15.55 10.40 31.55
CA LYS A 20 -16.67 9.77 32.28
C LYS A 20 -17.87 10.71 32.49
N ARG A 21 -17.64 12.02 32.61
CA ARG A 21 -18.69 13.03 32.81
C ARG A 21 -19.51 13.32 31.55
N HIS A 22 -19.04 12.93 30.37
CA HIS A 22 -19.75 13.07 29.11
C HIS A 22 -19.96 11.69 28.44
N PRO A 23 -20.81 10.82 29.03
CA PRO A 23 -20.98 9.44 28.58
C PRO A 23 -21.49 9.36 27.13
N TRP A 24 -22.36 10.29 26.72
CA TRP A 24 -22.86 10.37 25.34
C TRP A 24 -21.77 10.62 24.30
N VAL A 25 -20.73 11.40 24.66
CA VAL A 25 -19.59 11.63 23.77
C VAL A 25 -18.82 10.33 23.62
N LEU A 26 -18.51 9.66 24.73
CA LEU A 26 -17.79 8.38 24.76
C LEU A 26 -18.52 7.29 23.97
N ILE A 27 -19.83 7.18 24.14
CA ILE A 27 -20.69 6.27 23.35
C ILE A 27 -20.57 6.61 21.85
N GLY A 28 -20.61 7.89 21.49
CA GLY A 28 -20.37 8.34 20.12
C GLY A 28 -18.98 7.98 19.59
N GLU A 29 -17.92 8.12 20.41
CA GLU A 29 -16.55 7.72 20.04
C GLU A 29 -16.49 6.21 19.73
N ILE A 30 -17.11 5.37 20.57
CA ILE A 30 -17.16 3.91 20.40
C ILE A 30 -17.99 3.54 19.17
N ILE A 31 -19.18 4.12 19.00
CA ILE A 31 -20.07 3.83 17.86
C ILE A 31 -19.37 4.19 16.54
N TYR A 32 -18.63 5.29 16.49
CA TYR A 32 -17.86 5.67 15.30
C TYR A 32 -16.80 4.62 14.94
N VAL A 33 -16.01 4.17 15.91
CA VAL A 33 -14.97 3.16 15.67
C VAL A 33 -15.59 1.84 15.23
N LEU A 34 -16.65 1.40 15.91
CA LEU A 34 -17.34 0.16 15.58
C LEU A 34 -18.00 0.23 14.19
N SER A 35 -18.61 1.37 13.82
CA SER A 35 -19.24 1.50 12.51
C SER A 35 -18.23 1.43 11.37
N VAL A 36 -17.05 2.05 11.52
CA VAL A 36 -15.96 1.96 10.54
C VAL A 36 -15.43 0.53 10.45
N LEU A 37 -15.23 -0.15 11.58
CA LEU A 37 -14.78 -1.56 11.59
C LEU A 37 -15.80 -2.50 10.93
N VAL A 38 -17.10 -2.30 11.18
CA VAL A 38 -18.17 -3.06 10.51
C VAL A 38 -18.16 -2.78 9.01
N LEU A 39 -17.95 -1.54 8.59
CA LEU A 39 -17.93 -1.20 7.16
C LEU A 39 -16.70 -1.80 6.45
N ILE A 40 -15.55 -1.82 7.12
CA ILE A 40 -14.35 -2.55 6.69
C ILE A 40 -14.65 -4.04 6.52
N TYR A 41 -15.35 -4.66 7.48
CA TYR A 41 -15.77 -6.06 7.41
C TYR A 41 -16.72 -6.33 6.24
N LEU A 42 -17.75 -5.50 6.05
CA LEU A 42 -18.72 -5.67 4.97
C LEU A 42 -18.04 -5.58 3.60
N LEU A 43 -17.17 -4.59 3.39
CA LEU A 43 -16.42 -4.47 2.14
C LEU A 43 -15.48 -5.65 1.89
N ARG A 44 -14.95 -6.27 2.95
CA ARG A 44 -14.13 -7.48 2.81
C ARG A 44 -14.99 -8.70 2.48
N ARG A 45 -16.16 -8.83 3.11
CA ARG A 45 -17.10 -9.93 2.85
C ARG A 45 -17.53 -9.98 1.39
N ASP A 46 -17.82 -8.81 0.81
CA ASP A 46 -18.26 -8.71 -0.58
C ASP A 46 -17.11 -8.89 -1.60
N TYR A 47 -15.86 -8.90 -1.13
CA TYR A 47 -14.66 -9.10 -1.92
C TYR A 47 -14.18 -10.56 -1.82
N SER A 48 -15.02 -11.52 -2.20
CA SER A 48 -14.53 -12.86 -2.55
C SER A 48 -13.72 -12.72 -3.83
N VAL A 49 -12.41 -12.95 -3.75
CA VAL A 49 -11.59 -13.14 -4.95
C VAL A 49 -12.22 -14.32 -5.68
N SER A 50 -12.90 -14.04 -6.79
CA SER A 50 -13.30 -15.07 -7.73
C SER A 50 -12.00 -15.67 -8.22
N GLU A 51 -11.62 -16.82 -7.68
CA GLU A 51 -10.66 -17.70 -8.33
C GLU A 51 -11.18 -17.83 -9.76
N LYS A 52 -10.51 -17.18 -10.72
CA LYS A 52 -10.83 -17.42 -12.12
C LYS A 52 -10.45 -18.87 -12.34
N GLU A 53 -11.45 -19.73 -12.40
CA GLU A 53 -11.24 -21.12 -12.81
C GLU A 53 -10.40 -21.08 -14.08
N THR A 54 -9.26 -21.79 -14.06
CA THR A 54 -8.42 -22.00 -15.21
C THR A 54 -9.30 -22.44 -16.38
N TYR A 55 -9.49 -21.56 -17.36
CA TYR A 55 -10.32 -21.85 -18.53
C TYR A 55 -9.60 -22.89 -19.39
N TYR A 56 -10.00 -24.16 -19.27
CA TYR A 56 -9.74 -25.17 -20.30
C TYR A 56 -10.75 -24.97 -21.44
N GLY A 57 -10.53 -23.96 -22.27
CA GLY A 57 -11.29 -23.69 -23.48
C GLY A 57 -10.43 -23.78 -24.72
N TYR A 58 -11.01 -24.22 -25.84
CA TYR A 58 -10.40 -24.04 -27.17
C TYR A 58 -9.95 -22.58 -27.36
N PRO A 59 -8.82 -22.32 -28.04
CA PRO A 59 -8.29 -20.97 -28.19
C PRO A 59 -9.35 -20.08 -28.85
N GLN A 60 -10.04 -19.27 -28.05
CA GLN A 60 -10.73 -18.11 -28.58
C GLN A 60 -9.67 -17.17 -29.15
N GLU A 61 -10.02 -16.39 -30.18
CA GLU A 61 -9.11 -15.36 -30.68
C GLU A 61 -8.72 -14.43 -29.53
N PHE A 62 -7.46 -14.55 -29.09
CA PHE A 62 -6.92 -13.71 -28.03
C PHE A 62 -6.74 -12.30 -28.59
N HIS A 63 -7.73 -11.45 -28.32
CA HIS A 63 -7.61 -10.02 -28.61
C HIS A 63 -6.81 -9.35 -27.50
N TRP A 64 -5.49 -9.29 -27.69
CA TRP A 64 -4.58 -8.45 -26.90
C TRP A 64 -5.03 -6.98 -26.93
N ARG A 65 -5.67 -6.52 -25.85
CA ARG A 65 -6.13 -5.12 -25.70
C ARG A 65 -5.15 -4.21 -24.97
N TYR A 66 -4.06 -4.76 -24.41
CA TYR A 66 -3.28 -4.10 -23.37
C TYR A 66 -1.85 -3.69 -23.76
N PHE A 67 -1.35 -4.16 -24.90
CA PHE A 67 -0.09 -3.69 -25.47
C PHE A 67 -0.38 -2.97 -26.79
N THR A 68 -0.24 -1.65 -26.80
CA THR A 68 -0.18 -0.88 -28.04
C THR A 68 1.27 -0.87 -28.52
N SER A 69 1.50 -1.01 -29.83
CA SER A 69 2.84 -1.00 -30.44
C SER A 69 3.64 0.29 -30.18
N SER A 70 2.98 1.34 -29.65
CA SER A 70 3.55 2.63 -29.27
C SER A 70 4.51 2.58 -28.08
N GLY A 71 4.52 1.49 -27.29
CA GLY A 71 5.43 1.29 -26.14
C GLY A 71 6.74 0.57 -26.47
N CYS A 72 6.91 0.08 -27.70
CA CYS A 72 8.20 -0.50 -28.12
C CYS A 72 9.23 0.62 -28.24
N ALA A 73 10.41 0.41 -27.64
CA ALA A 73 11.50 1.37 -27.69
C ALA A 73 11.75 1.85 -29.14
N SER A 74 11.79 3.17 -29.31
CA SER A 74 12.13 3.85 -30.56
C SER A 74 13.64 3.77 -30.82
N GLY A 75 14.18 2.55 -30.86
CA GLY A 75 15.58 2.25 -31.14
C GLY A 75 15.67 1.14 -32.19
N ASP A 76 16.71 1.21 -33.02
CA ASP A 76 16.90 0.41 -34.24
C ASP A 76 17.03 -1.11 -34.05
N SER A 77 17.00 -1.65 -32.82
CA SER A 77 17.12 -3.09 -32.58
C SER A 77 16.06 -3.59 -31.60
N LYS A 78 14.90 -3.99 -32.11
CA LYS A 78 13.91 -4.72 -31.32
C LYS A 78 14.34 -6.19 -31.21
N GLN A 79 14.60 -6.67 -29.99
CA GLN A 79 15.05 -8.06 -29.77
C GLN A 79 14.04 -8.83 -28.92
N ILE A 80 13.82 -10.11 -29.25
CA ILE A 80 13.07 -11.06 -28.44
C ILE A 80 13.99 -12.21 -28.08
N ALA A 81 14.10 -12.53 -26.80
CA ALA A 81 14.84 -13.68 -26.31
C ALA A 81 13.88 -14.80 -25.93
N TYR A 82 14.24 -16.06 -26.18
CA TYR A 82 13.50 -17.19 -25.64
C TYR A 82 14.41 -18.35 -25.22
N SER A 83 13.92 -19.17 -24.29
CA SER A 83 14.56 -20.42 -23.83
C SER A 83 13.50 -21.50 -23.57
N PRO A 84 13.77 -22.80 -23.79
CA PRO A 84 15.03 -23.40 -24.25
C PRO A 84 15.14 -23.50 -25.79
N THR A 85 16.35 -23.75 -26.29
CA THR A 85 16.59 -24.03 -27.73
C THR A 85 15.83 -25.27 -28.18
N SER A 86 14.89 -25.08 -29.11
CA SER A 86 14.00 -26.14 -29.61
C SER A 86 13.57 -25.82 -31.06
N PRO A 87 13.74 -26.75 -32.02
CA PRO A 87 13.36 -26.52 -33.41
C PRO A 87 11.87 -26.20 -33.61
N LEU A 88 11.00 -26.76 -32.75
CA LEU A 88 9.58 -26.43 -32.74
C LEU A 88 9.33 -24.97 -32.29
N LEU A 89 9.94 -24.55 -31.18
CA LEU A 89 9.80 -23.19 -30.66
C LEU A 89 10.38 -22.17 -31.63
N HIS A 90 11.52 -22.46 -32.28
CA HIS A 90 12.10 -21.60 -33.31
C HIS A 90 11.09 -21.31 -34.43
N ARG A 91 10.43 -22.35 -34.96
CA ARG A 91 9.42 -22.20 -36.02
C ARG A 91 8.23 -21.36 -35.55
N MET A 92 7.77 -21.58 -34.32
CA MET A 92 6.68 -20.79 -33.74
C MET A 92 7.07 -19.32 -33.62
N MET A 93 8.23 -19.03 -33.02
CA MET A 93 8.73 -17.67 -32.83
C MET A 93 8.91 -16.93 -34.16
N VAL A 94 9.55 -17.59 -35.14
CA VAL A 94 9.72 -17.01 -36.48
C VAL A 94 8.37 -16.72 -37.14
N SER A 95 7.40 -17.63 -37.03
CA SER A 95 6.05 -17.43 -37.59
C SER A 95 5.32 -16.25 -36.95
N SER A 96 5.46 -16.07 -35.63
CA SER A 96 4.83 -14.99 -34.87
C SER A 96 5.49 -13.63 -35.12
N CYS A 97 6.79 -13.60 -35.38
CA CYS A 97 7.56 -12.37 -35.59
C CYS A 97 7.57 -11.87 -37.05
N THR A 98 6.95 -12.57 -38.01
CA THR A 98 6.96 -12.22 -39.45
C THR A 98 6.50 -10.79 -39.78
N ARG A 99 5.71 -10.16 -38.92
CA ARG A 99 5.15 -8.82 -39.15
C ARG A 99 6.02 -7.66 -38.63
N GLU A 100 7.03 -7.94 -37.81
CA GLU A 100 7.91 -6.91 -37.25
C GLU A 100 9.38 -7.30 -37.46
N ASN A 101 10.26 -6.32 -37.74
CA ASN A 101 11.71 -6.53 -37.90
C ASN A 101 12.38 -6.82 -36.54
N LEU A 102 12.00 -7.94 -35.92
CA LEU A 102 12.45 -8.38 -34.60
C LEU A 102 13.60 -9.38 -34.77
N THR A 103 14.69 -9.17 -34.03
CA THR A 103 15.77 -10.16 -33.94
C THR A 103 15.44 -11.17 -32.84
N ILE A 104 15.50 -12.45 -33.18
CA ILE A 104 15.19 -13.55 -32.26
C ILE A 104 16.50 -14.10 -31.70
N LEU A 105 16.59 -14.20 -30.37
CA LEU A 105 17.76 -14.70 -29.64
C LEU A 105 17.37 -15.95 -28.85
N GLU A 106 18.16 -17.00 -29.00
CA GLU A 106 17.86 -18.32 -28.45
C GLU A 106 18.84 -18.69 -27.35
N PHE A 107 18.33 -19.33 -26.31
CA PHE A 107 19.13 -19.75 -25.16
C PHE A 107 18.80 -21.20 -24.81
N ASP A 108 19.83 -22.00 -24.52
CA ASP A 108 19.67 -23.44 -24.29
C ASP A 108 18.86 -23.81 -23.04
N THR A 109 18.83 -22.94 -22.04
CA THR A 109 18.26 -23.23 -20.71
C THR A 109 17.81 -21.94 -20.07
N LYS A 110 16.73 -22.02 -19.27
CA LYS A 110 16.22 -20.90 -18.47
C LYS A 110 17.31 -20.21 -17.64
N ALA A 111 18.22 -20.98 -17.04
CA ALA A 111 19.33 -20.48 -16.24
C ALA A 111 20.25 -19.53 -17.03
N LYS A 112 20.65 -19.91 -18.26
CA LYS A 112 21.54 -19.09 -19.10
C LYS A 112 20.88 -17.77 -19.51
N LEU A 113 19.59 -17.80 -19.81
CA LEU A 113 18.83 -16.60 -20.13
C LEU A 113 18.75 -15.67 -18.91
N SER A 114 18.45 -16.20 -17.73
CA SER A 114 18.41 -15.43 -16.48
C SER A 114 19.75 -14.81 -16.11
N GLU A 115 20.85 -15.54 -16.29
CA GLU A 115 22.22 -15.06 -16.05
C GLU A 115 22.58 -13.90 -16.98
N LYS A 116 22.26 -14.05 -18.28
CA LYS A 116 22.54 -13.02 -19.29
C LYS A 116 21.77 -11.73 -19.03
N ILE A 117 20.49 -11.84 -18.64
CA ILE A 117 19.65 -10.70 -18.24
C ILE A 117 20.21 -10.00 -16.99
N SER A 118 20.77 -10.74 -16.04
CA SER A 118 21.29 -10.17 -14.78
C SER A 118 22.64 -9.46 -14.92
N THR A 119 23.45 -9.87 -15.91
CA THR A 119 24.86 -9.48 -16.03
C THR A 119 25.09 -8.42 -17.11
N ASP A 120 24.32 -8.45 -18.21
CA ASP A 120 24.57 -7.63 -19.40
C ASP A 120 23.52 -6.52 -19.58
N ASN A 121 23.80 -5.34 -19.02
CA ASN A 121 22.90 -4.19 -19.11
C ASN A 121 22.70 -3.68 -20.56
N GLN A 122 23.63 -3.94 -21.48
CA GLN A 122 23.50 -3.51 -22.88
C GLN A 122 22.54 -4.43 -23.65
N PHE A 123 22.66 -5.75 -23.43
CA PHE A 123 21.70 -6.73 -23.93
C PHE A 123 20.28 -6.39 -23.46
N VAL A 124 20.16 -6.05 -22.19
CA VAL A 124 18.90 -5.67 -21.55
C VAL A 124 18.28 -4.40 -22.14
N ALA A 125 19.09 -3.43 -22.57
CA ALA A 125 18.61 -2.17 -23.16
C ALA A 125 17.99 -2.35 -24.56
N GLY A 126 18.38 -3.39 -25.31
CA GLY A 126 17.81 -3.74 -26.61
C GLY A 126 16.72 -4.82 -26.56
N LEU A 127 16.50 -5.44 -25.41
CA LEU A 127 15.55 -6.54 -25.25
C LEU A 127 14.13 -6.02 -24.99
N ASN A 128 13.17 -6.43 -25.81
CA ASN A 128 11.77 -6.00 -25.69
C ASN A 128 10.93 -7.00 -24.86
N VAL A 129 11.17 -8.29 -25.04
CA VAL A 129 10.45 -9.37 -24.37
C VAL A 129 11.40 -10.55 -24.22
N ALA A 130 11.36 -11.23 -23.08
CA ALA A 130 11.98 -12.56 -22.92
C ALA A 130 10.91 -13.60 -22.61
N LEU A 131 10.93 -14.74 -23.30
CA LEU A 131 10.02 -15.86 -23.09
C LEU A 131 10.78 -17.02 -22.45
N GLU A 132 10.28 -17.52 -21.33
CA GLU A 132 10.84 -18.70 -20.67
C GLU A 132 9.81 -19.81 -20.70
N PHE A 133 10.14 -20.85 -21.45
CA PHE A 133 9.41 -22.09 -21.46
C PHE A 133 10.08 -23.07 -20.49
N SER A 134 9.36 -24.13 -20.11
CA SER A 134 9.96 -25.21 -19.32
C SER A 134 11.15 -25.86 -20.05
N ASP A 135 12.23 -26.17 -19.33
CA ASP A 135 13.43 -26.79 -19.91
C ASP A 135 13.14 -28.19 -20.51
N ASN A 136 11.99 -28.79 -20.18
CA ASN A 136 11.47 -30.03 -20.75
C ASN A 136 11.22 -29.93 -22.26
N LEU A 137 11.05 -28.71 -22.79
CA LEU A 137 10.81 -28.46 -24.21
C LEU A 137 12.08 -28.42 -25.07
N ARG A 138 13.24 -28.68 -24.47
CA ARG A 138 14.55 -28.62 -25.13
C ARG A 138 14.68 -29.69 -26.21
N GLY A 139 15.03 -29.27 -27.43
CA GLY A 139 15.31 -30.17 -28.55
C GLY A 139 14.09 -30.88 -29.15
N ILE A 140 12.86 -30.47 -28.81
CA ILE A 140 11.63 -31.03 -29.36
C ILE A 140 11.43 -30.58 -30.82
N ASN A 141 11.10 -31.54 -31.68
CA ASN A 141 10.90 -31.31 -33.12
C ASN A 141 9.43 -31.33 -33.55
N GLU A 142 8.62 -32.20 -32.94
CA GLU A 142 7.22 -32.42 -33.33
C GLU A 142 6.24 -32.00 -32.24
N SER A 143 5.03 -31.60 -32.65
CA SER A 143 3.96 -31.18 -31.74
C SER A 143 3.41 -32.30 -30.85
N LYS A 144 3.71 -33.56 -31.18
CA LYS A 144 3.26 -34.75 -30.42
C LYS A 144 4.08 -35.01 -29.16
N ASP A 145 5.30 -34.48 -29.10
CA ASP A 145 6.22 -34.67 -27.98
C ASP A 145 6.09 -33.56 -26.92
N VAL A 146 5.17 -32.62 -27.13
CA VAL A 146 4.89 -31.53 -26.19
C VAL A 146 4.10 -32.09 -24.99
N PRO A 147 4.54 -31.84 -23.75
CA PRO A 147 3.81 -32.28 -22.55
C PRO A 147 2.44 -31.62 -22.45
N ASP A 148 1.49 -32.30 -21.79
CA ASP A 148 0.12 -31.82 -21.60
C ASP A 148 0.05 -30.48 -20.84
N ASP A 149 1.00 -30.28 -19.91
CA ASP A 149 1.16 -29.03 -19.16
C ASP A 149 2.41 -28.28 -19.64
N VAL A 150 2.20 -27.11 -20.25
CA VAL A 150 3.28 -26.21 -20.69
C VAL A 150 3.25 -24.92 -19.86
N GLU A 151 4.26 -24.74 -19.02
CA GLU A 151 4.48 -23.48 -18.32
C GLU A 151 5.24 -22.49 -19.22
N VAL A 152 4.66 -21.30 -19.41
CA VAL A 152 5.26 -20.18 -20.15
C VAL A 152 5.33 -18.96 -19.25
N THR A 153 6.53 -18.41 -19.09
CA THR A 153 6.77 -17.16 -18.36
C THR A 153 7.12 -16.06 -19.36
N ILE A 154 6.33 -14.99 -19.40
CA ILE A 154 6.63 -13.81 -20.20
C ILE A 154 7.32 -12.78 -19.31
N ARG A 155 8.51 -12.34 -19.71
CA ARG A 155 9.28 -11.28 -19.04
C ARG A 155 9.27 -10.02 -19.89
N LEU A 156 8.94 -8.91 -19.25
CA LEU A 156 8.85 -7.60 -19.90
C LEU A 156 9.81 -6.62 -19.22
N PRO A 157 10.40 -5.66 -19.96
CA PRO A 157 11.16 -4.56 -19.39
C PRO A 157 10.25 -3.71 -18.53
N HIS A 158 10.65 -3.44 -17.29
CA HIS A 158 9.92 -2.54 -16.40
C HIS A 158 10.79 -1.36 -15.96
N LYS A 159 10.29 -0.13 -16.19
CA LYS A 159 10.95 1.13 -15.81
C LYS A 159 10.58 1.63 -14.38
N ILE A 160 10.53 0.75 -13.36
CA ILE A 160 10.25 1.18 -11.96
C ILE A 160 11.51 1.20 -11.07
N SER A 161 12.67 0.79 -11.55
CA SER A 161 13.86 0.73 -10.71
C SER A 161 14.78 1.93 -10.91
N ILE A 162 15.28 2.45 -9.80
CA ILE A 162 16.37 3.44 -9.66
C ILE A 162 17.71 2.90 -10.23
N SER A 163 17.71 1.69 -10.80
CA SER A 163 18.78 1.12 -11.63
C SER A 163 18.18 0.34 -12.82
N ASP A 164 18.79 0.43 -14.00
CA ASP A 164 18.46 -0.29 -15.25
C ASP A 164 18.63 -1.81 -15.17
N LYS A 165 18.06 -2.46 -14.16
CA LYS A 165 18.16 -3.91 -13.91
C LYS A 165 16.81 -4.58 -14.09
N TRP A 166 16.78 -5.65 -14.89
CA TRP A 166 15.66 -6.56 -14.99
C TRP A 166 15.69 -7.53 -13.80
N TYR A 167 14.58 -7.64 -13.07
CA TYR A 167 14.44 -8.59 -11.98
C TYR A 167 13.76 -9.86 -12.51
N SER A 168 14.49 -10.98 -12.52
CA SER A 168 14.15 -12.22 -13.24
C SER A 168 13.01 -13.04 -12.62
N ASP A 169 12.71 -12.86 -11.33
CA ASP A 169 11.80 -13.77 -10.60
C ASP A 169 10.63 -13.06 -9.91
N ARG A 170 10.42 -11.76 -10.18
CA ARG A 170 9.26 -11.04 -9.61
C ARG A 170 8.07 -11.18 -10.55
N LEU A 171 7.04 -11.88 -10.08
CA LEU A 171 5.71 -11.79 -10.67
C LEU A 171 5.23 -10.34 -10.55
N TYR A 172 5.08 -9.67 -11.68
CA TYR A 172 4.43 -8.38 -11.73
C TYR A 172 2.93 -8.63 -11.73
N SER A 173 2.27 -8.25 -10.64
CA SER A 173 0.81 -8.24 -10.59
C SER A 173 0.33 -7.27 -11.66
N TYR A 174 -0.25 -7.81 -12.74
CA TYR A 174 -1.04 -7.00 -13.65
C TYR A 174 -2.23 -6.47 -12.84
N VAL A 175 -2.26 -5.17 -12.58
CA VAL A 175 -3.38 -4.49 -11.90
C VAL A 175 -4.56 -4.40 -12.87
N SER A 176 -5.10 -5.56 -13.25
CA SER A 176 -6.36 -5.67 -13.99
C SER A 176 -7.44 -6.13 -13.04
N GLU A 177 -7.65 -5.25 -12.09
CA GLU A 177 -8.91 -4.54 -11.98
C GLU A 177 -8.59 -3.39 -11.02
N LYS A 178 -8.87 -2.15 -11.44
CA LYS A 178 -9.08 -1.06 -10.47
C LYS A 178 -10.37 -1.40 -9.72
N ASN A 179 -10.32 -2.43 -8.89
CA ASN A 179 -11.40 -2.72 -7.98
C ASN A 179 -11.45 -1.54 -7.02
N LEU A 180 -12.52 -0.77 -7.15
CA LEU A 180 -12.84 0.41 -6.34
C LEU A 180 -12.73 0.12 -4.83
N SER A 181 -12.71 -1.16 -4.43
CA SER A 181 -12.56 -1.68 -3.07
C SER A 181 -11.19 -1.41 -2.41
N GLU A 182 -10.05 -1.46 -3.11
CA GLU A 182 -8.74 -1.27 -2.45
C GLU A 182 -8.52 0.16 -1.92
N PRO A 183 -8.66 1.22 -2.74
CA PRO A 183 -8.46 2.57 -2.26
C PRO A 183 -9.56 3.01 -1.28
N THR A 184 -10.76 2.44 -1.38
CA THR A 184 -11.82 2.67 -0.38
C THR A 184 -11.50 1.99 0.94
N PHE A 185 -10.94 0.77 0.93
CA PHE A 185 -10.46 0.10 2.14
C PHE A 185 -9.38 0.89 2.86
N ILE A 186 -8.39 1.40 2.12
CA ILE A 186 -7.34 2.27 2.65
C ILE A 186 -7.94 3.55 3.25
N ALA A 187 -8.89 4.18 2.56
CA ALA A 187 -9.56 5.37 3.07
C ALA A 187 -10.37 5.10 4.35
N LEU A 188 -10.95 3.93 4.51
CA LEU A 188 -11.66 3.56 5.74
C LEU A 188 -10.72 3.33 6.92
N ILE A 189 -9.56 2.72 6.67
CA ILE A 189 -8.50 2.65 7.67
C ILE A 189 -8.08 4.06 8.09
N ILE A 190 -7.91 4.99 7.13
CA ILE A 190 -7.62 6.40 7.46
C ILE A 190 -8.74 7.00 8.32
N CYS A 191 -10.01 6.81 7.94
CA CYS A 191 -11.17 7.32 8.68
C CYS A 191 -11.19 6.84 10.13
N LEU A 192 -10.78 5.61 10.43
CA LEU A 192 -10.69 5.07 11.79
C LEU A 192 -9.90 5.99 12.74
N PHE A 193 -8.83 6.62 12.24
CA PHE A 193 -7.96 7.49 13.02
C PHE A 193 -8.36 8.98 12.98
N VAL A 194 -9.10 9.41 11.95
CA VAL A 194 -9.50 10.82 11.76
C VAL A 194 -10.27 11.36 12.96
N TYR A 195 -11.23 10.60 13.47
CA TYR A 195 -12.05 11.06 14.59
C TYR A 195 -11.23 11.34 15.86
N ASN A 196 -10.39 10.38 16.27
CA ASN A 196 -9.55 10.57 17.47
C ASN A 196 -8.53 11.72 17.29
N HIS A 197 -8.01 11.90 16.08
CA HIS A 197 -7.17 13.05 15.75
C HIS A 197 -7.89 14.39 15.98
N LEU A 198 -9.09 14.57 15.39
CA LEU A 198 -9.88 15.80 15.53
C LEU A 198 -10.31 16.06 16.99
N VAL A 199 -10.68 15.00 17.71
CA VAL A 199 -11.03 15.09 19.13
C VAL A 199 -9.82 15.49 19.97
N THR A 200 -8.63 14.97 19.68
CA THR A 200 -7.39 15.35 20.36
C THR A 200 -7.07 16.83 20.15
N ILE A 201 -7.18 17.32 18.91
CA ILE A 201 -7.02 18.77 18.60
C ILE A 201 -8.03 19.58 19.42
N LYS A 202 -9.30 19.18 19.43
CA LYS A 202 -10.37 19.90 20.13
C LYS A 202 -10.13 19.95 21.64
N LYS A 203 -9.74 18.83 22.26
CA LYS A 203 -9.48 18.73 23.71
C LYS A 203 -8.32 19.64 24.12
N VAL A 204 -7.19 19.57 23.40
CA VAL A 204 -6.00 20.40 23.67
C VAL A 204 -6.30 21.89 23.43
N ALA A 205 -6.94 22.23 22.31
CA ALA A 205 -7.25 23.60 21.98
C ALA A 205 -8.33 24.21 22.90
N SER A 206 -9.30 23.43 23.38
CA SER A 206 -10.31 23.90 24.34
C SER A 206 -9.70 24.16 25.72
N GLU A 207 -8.72 23.37 26.13
CA GLU A 207 -7.99 23.61 27.37
C GLU A 207 -7.12 24.89 27.28
N LYS A 208 -6.54 25.15 26.11
CA LYS A 208 -5.85 26.41 25.79
C LYS A 208 -6.82 27.60 25.81
N GLU A 209 -7.97 27.49 25.14
CA GLU A 209 -8.97 28.56 25.03
C GLU A 209 -9.52 28.97 26.39
N LYS A 210 -9.79 28.01 27.28
CA LYS A 210 -10.28 28.25 28.65
C LYS A 210 -9.18 28.66 29.63
N GLN A 211 -7.93 28.83 29.17
CA GLN A 211 -6.75 29.14 30.00
C GLN A 211 -6.52 28.18 31.18
N LEU A 212 -7.07 26.95 31.10
CA LEU A 212 -6.93 25.94 32.14
C LEU A 212 -5.47 25.52 32.30
N LYS A 213 -4.70 25.56 31.21
CA LYS A 213 -3.26 25.32 31.22
C LYS A 213 -2.50 26.30 32.14
N GLU A 214 -2.80 27.60 32.06
CA GLU A 214 -2.14 28.61 32.90
C GLU A 214 -2.60 28.49 34.36
N SER A 215 -3.89 28.23 34.58
CA SER A 215 -4.42 27.94 35.93
C SER A 215 -3.67 26.78 36.60
N MET A 216 -3.43 25.69 35.86
CA MET A 216 -2.69 24.52 36.37
C MET A 216 -1.21 24.82 36.59
N LYS A 217 -0.61 25.68 35.77
CA LYS A 217 0.77 26.15 35.96
C LYS A 217 0.92 26.95 37.27
N ILE A 218 -0.05 27.80 37.59
CA ILE A 218 -0.10 28.57 38.86
C ILE A 218 -0.24 27.62 40.06
N MET A 219 -0.97 26.51 39.94
CA MET A 219 -1.05 25.45 40.97
C MET A 219 0.25 24.63 41.12
N GLY A 220 1.34 25.01 40.44
CA GLY A 220 2.65 24.36 40.55
C GLY A 220 2.78 23.07 39.72
N LEU A 221 2.01 22.95 38.65
CA LEU A 221 2.11 21.83 37.69
C LEU A 221 3.05 22.21 36.54
N PRO A 222 4.07 21.40 36.23
CA PRO A 222 4.99 21.69 35.13
C PRO A 222 4.30 21.49 33.77
N GLY A 223 4.48 22.46 32.85
CA GLY A 223 3.77 22.45 31.56
C GLY A 223 4.10 21.30 30.62
N TRP A 224 5.32 20.74 30.68
CA TRP A 224 5.70 19.56 29.89
C TRP A 224 4.90 18.31 30.26
N LEU A 225 4.48 18.21 31.53
CA LEU A 225 3.72 17.07 32.03
C LEU A 225 2.31 17.02 31.44
N GLN A 226 1.74 18.19 31.15
CA GLN A 226 0.43 18.31 30.50
C GLN A 226 0.50 17.86 29.04
N TRP A 227 1.55 18.26 28.30
CA TRP A 227 1.79 17.76 26.94
C TRP A 227 1.99 16.25 26.91
N LEU A 228 2.79 15.70 27.84
CA LEU A 228 2.99 14.26 27.96
C LEU A 228 1.69 13.52 28.30
N CYS A 229 0.86 14.08 29.17
CA CYS A 229 -0.43 13.49 29.54
C CYS A 229 -1.37 13.39 28.33
N TRP A 230 -1.51 14.47 27.54
CA TRP A 230 -2.29 14.44 26.30
C TRP A 230 -1.71 13.46 25.29
N PHE A 231 -0.39 13.40 25.18
CA PHE A 231 0.31 12.50 24.26
C PHE A 231 0.02 11.04 24.58
N LEU A 232 0.23 10.65 25.84
CA LEU A 232 0.01 9.28 26.30
C LEU A 232 -1.47 8.90 26.23
N GLN A 233 -2.39 9.82 26.54
CA GLN A 233 -3.81 9.55 26.39
C GLN A 233 -4.18 9.30 24.93
N ALA A 234 -3.72 10.14 23.99
CA ALA A 234 -3.99 9.95 22.56
C ALA A 234 -3.35 8.65 22.03
N LEU A 235 -2.14 8.32 22.49
CA LEU A 235 -1.44 7.09 22.14
C LEU A 235 -2.18 5.84 22.65
N LEU A 236 -2.72 5.89 23.88
CA LEU A 236 -3.55 4.80 24.43
C LEU A 236 -4.80 4.54 23.59
N PHE A 237 -5.52 5.59 23.16
CA PHE A 237 -6.67 5.39 22.27
C PHE A 237 -6.27 4.83 20.91
N ASN A 238 -5.22 5.36 20.28
CA ASN A 238 -4.75 4.87 18.98
C ASN A 238 -4.26 3.42 19.05
N THR A 239 -3.57 3.02 20.12
CA THR A 239 -3.12 1.63 20.32
C THR A 239 -4.30 0.67 20.46
N VAL A 240 -5.36 1.06 21.18
CA VAL A 240 -6.60 0.27 21.23
C VAL A 240 -7.20 0.09 19.82
N TYR A 241 -7.24 1.15 19.01
CA TYR A 241 -7.77 1.05 17.64
C TYR A 241 -6.93 0.13 16.74
N ILE A 242 -5.60 0.19 16.86
CA ILE A 242 -4.68 -0.68 16.14
C ILE A 242 -4.88 -2.14 16.55
N VAL A 243 -4.99 -2.41 17.86
CA VAL A 243 -5.24 -3.78 18.36
C VAL A 243 -6.59 -4.30 17.88
N LEU A 244 -7.65 -3.48 17.87
CA LEU A 244 -8.96 -3.86 17.33
C LEU A 244 -8.89 -4.17 15.83
N LEU A 245 -8.15 -3.38 15.05
CA LEU A 245 -7.92 -3.62 13.62
C LEU A 245 -7.13 -4.92 13.38
N LEU A 246 -6.10 -5.20 14.19
CA LEU A 246 -5.32 -6.44 14.09
C LEU A 246 -6.10 -7.68 14.57
N CYS A 247 -6.97 -7.51 15.56
CA CYS A 247 -7.90 -8.55 16.00
C CYS A 247 -8.87 -8.88 14.86
N MET A 248 -9.44 -7.85 14.21
CA MET A 248 -10.24 -8.05 12.99
C MET A 248 -9.46 -8.76 11.88
N TYR A 249 -8.16 -8.49 11.72
CA TYR A 249 -7.31 -9.20 10.76
C TYR A 249 -7.11 -10.69 11.10
N THR A 250 -7.00 -11.06 12.38
CA THR A 250 -6.67 -12.43 12.81
C THR A 250 -7.89 -13.34 12.98
N TYR A 251 -9.05 -12.79 13.36
CA TYR A 251 -10.22 -13.57 13.76
C TYR A 251 -11.38 -13.53 12.77
N LEU A 252 -11.26 -12.80 11.65
CA LEU A 252 -12.27 -12.82 10.58
C LEU A 252 -11.96 -13.90 9.55
N ASP A 253 -13.02 -14.61 9.15
CA ASP A 253 -13.02 -15.48 7.98
C ASP A 253 -13.78 -14.78 6.83
N PRO A 254 -13.12 -14.39 5.72
CA PRO A 254 -11.70 -14.48 5.41
C PRO A 254 -10.86 -13.32 6.00
N PRO A 255 -9.59 -13.57 6.38
CA PRO A 255 -8.73 -12.54 6.97
C PRO A 255 -8.34 -11.49 5.93
N ILE A 256 -8.17 -10.24 6.39
CA ILE A 256 -7.93 -9.07 5.53
C ILE A 256 -6.56 -9.13 4.85
N PHE A 257 -5.54 -9.52 5.62
CA PHE A 257 -4.24 -9.93 5.12
C PHE A 257 -4.11 -11.41 5.48
N VAL A 258 -3.50 -12.22 4.63
CA VAL A 258 -3.27 -13.65 4.86
C VAL A 258 -1.78 -13.87 5.12
N TYR A 259 -0.92 -13.14 4.40
CA TYR A 259 0.52 -13.38 4.33
C TYR A 259 1.36 -12.35 5.11
N SER A 260 0.81 -11.17 5.37
CA SER A 260 1.52 -10.11 6.10
C SER A 260 1.74 -10.43 7.59
N ASN A 261 2.95 -10.19 8.11
CA ASN A 261 3.27 -10.39 9.52
C ASN A 261 2.61 -9.32 10.42
N GLY A 262 1.78 -9.74 11.37
CA GLY A 262 1.04 -8.84 12.29
C GLY A 262 1.91 -7.91 13.13
N CYS A 263 3.15 -8.29 13.49
CA CYS A 263 4.05 -7.42 14.26
C CYS A 263 4.55 -6.23 13.42
N ILE A 264 4.82 -6.45 12.13
CA ILE A 264 5.24 -5.40 11.21
C ILE A 264 4.09 -4.43 10.96
N LEU A 265 2.87 -4.97 10.76
CA LEU A 265 1.66 -4.15 10.64
C LEU A 265 1.39 -3.32 11.90
N PHE A 266 1.54 -3.92 13.09
CA PHE A 266 1.43 -3.19 14.36
C PHE A 266 2.42 -2.02 14.42
N LEU A 267 3.70 -2.28 14.13
CA LEU A 267 4.74 -1.26 14.17
C LEU A 267 4.49 -0.15 13.14
N PHE A 268 4.03 -0.49 11.93
CA PHE A 268 3.66 0.47 10.90
C PHE A 268 2.53 1.41 11.36
N PHE A 269 1.42 0.87 11.85
CA PHE A 269 0.32 1.70 12.36
C PHE A 269 0.68 2.47 13.63
N PHE A 270 1.55 1.91 14.47
CA PHE A 270 2.02 2.57 15.69
C PHE A 270 2.88 3.82 15.39
N LEU A 271 3.79 3.72 14.42
CA LEU A 271 4.57 4.86 13.93
C LEU A 271 3.68 5.92 13.27
N TYR A 272 2.67 5.48 12.49
CA TYR A 272 1.67 6.38 11.95
C TYR A 272 0.92 7.14 13.05
N ALA A 273 0.49 6.46 14.11
CA ALA A 273 -0.19 7.10 15.24
C ALA A 273 0.71 8.15 15.92
N PHE A 274 2.01 7.88 16.09
CA PHE A 274 2.96 8.83 16.65
C PHE A 274 3.07 10.10 15.80
N SER A 275 3.16 9.94 14.48
CA SER A 275 3.20 11.04 13.52
C SER A 275 1.90 11.85 13.52
N LEU A 276 0.75 11.18 13.56
CA LEU A 276 -0.57 11.81 13.58
C LEU A 276 -0.82 12.62 14.86
N ILE A 277 -0.35 12.15 16.03
CA ILE A 277 -0.44 12.89 17.29
C ILE A 277 0.46 14.13 17.26
N SER A 278 1.67 13.99 16.70
CA SER A 278 2.60 15.12 16.55
C SER A 278 2.01 16.23 15.67
N LEU A 279 1.35 15.86 14.56
CA LEU A 279 0.61 16.79 13.72
C LEU A 279 -0.57 17.44 14.48
N ALA A 280 -1.30 16.68 15.29
CA ALA A 280 -2.42 17.21 16.09
C ALA A 280 -1.94 18.32 17.06
N PHE A 281 -0.79 18.12 17.70
CA PHE A 281 -0.22 19.13 18.59
C PHE A 281 0.26 20.37 17.84
N LEU A 282 0.88 20.20 16.67
CA LEU A 282 1.25 21.32 15.81
C LEU A 282 0.03 22.15 15.41
N ILE A 283 -1.08 21.51 15.03
CA ILE A 283 -2.31 22.23 14.67
C ILE A 283 -2.95 22.92 15.88
N SER A 284 -2.91 22.27 17.06
CA SER A 284 -3.53 22.81 18.28
C SER A 284 -2.93 24.15 18.76
N THR A 285 -1.69 24.47 18.33
CA THR A 285 -1.02 25.71 18.74
C THR A 285 -1.35 26.91 17.84
N LEU A 286 -1.81 26.68 16.60
CA LEU A 286 -1.97 27.73 15.57
C LEU A 286 -2.99 28.81 15.94
N PHE A 287 -4.19 28.42 16.38
CA PHE A 287 -5.27 29.37 16.69
C PHE A 287 -5.64 29.40 18.17
N ALA A 288 -6.29 30.49 18.58
CA ALA A 288 -6.77 30.70 19.95
C ALA A 288 -8.11 29.99 20.23
N LYS A 289 -9.01 29.94 19.24
CA LYS A 289 -10.33 29.29 19.36
C LYS A 289 -10.23 27.80 19.01
N ALA A 290 -10.82 26.93 19.84
CA ALA A 290 -10.73 25.48 19.65
C ALA A 290 -11.38 25.00 18.35
N ASN A 291 -12.55 25.54 18.00
CA ASN A 291 -13.27 25.14 16.79
C ASN A 291 -12.53 25.52 15.50
N ALA A 292 -11.74 26.60 15.52
CA ALA A 292 -10.92 26.99 14.38
C ALA A 292 -9.78 25.98 14.14
N ASN A 293 -9.07 25.56 15.20
CA ASN A 293 -8.03 24.52 15.09
C ASN A 293 -8.59 23.20 14.54
N VAL A 294 -9.79 22.80 14.99
CA VAL A 294 -10.45 21.58 14.49
C VAL A 294 -10.77 21.70 13.00
N LEU A 295 -11.30 22.84 12.57
CA LEU A 295 -11.63 23.10 11.17
C LEU A 295 -10.38 22.99 10.28
N ILE A 296 -9.28 23.63 10.68
CA ILE A 296 -8.00 23.57 9.97
C ILE A 296 -7.41 22.16 9.97
N GLY A 297 -7.50 21.43 11.08
CA GLY A 297 -7.11 20.02 11.10
C GLY A 297 -7.90 19.17 10.12
N CYS A 298 -9.20 19.41 10.01
CA CYS A 298 -10.05 18.75 9.02
C CYS A 298 -9.63 19.08 7.58
N PHE A 299 -9.35 20.36 7.28
CA PHE A 299 -8.86 20.79 5.96
C PHE A 299 -7.52 20.16 5.60
N ILE A 300 -6.56 20.10 6.54
CA ILE A 300 -5.25 19.48 6.32
C ILE A 300 -5.41 17.98 6.03
N LEU A 301 -6.27 17.28 6.77
CA LEU A 301 -6.56 15.87 6.52
C LEU A 301 -7.22 15.65 5.15
N LEU A 302 -8.14 16.52 4.74
CA LEU A 302 -8.78 16.44 3.43
C LEU A 302 -7.75 16.63 2.30
N ILE A 303 -6.85 17.62 2.43
CA ILE A 303 -5.75 17.83 1.48
C ILE A 303 -4.86 16.58 1.39
N ALA A 304 -4.55 15.95 2.51
CA ALA A 304 -3.71 14.76 2.53
C ALA A 304 -4.39 13.54 1.89
N ILE A 305 -5.69 13.33 2.13
CA ILE A 305 -6.47 12.27 1.46
C ILE A 305 -6.53 12.54 -0.03
N PHE A 306 -6.82 13.78 -0.43
CA PHE A 306 -6.85 14.18 -1.84
C PHE A 306 -5.49 13.99 -2.51
N ALA A 307 -4.40 14.38 -1.85
CA ALA A 307 -3.04 14.19 -2.35
C ALA A 307 -2.75 12.71 -2.62
N TYR A 308 -3.12 11.82 -1.69
CA TYR A 308 -3.02 10.37 -1.88
C TYR A 308 -3.80 9.89 -3.11
N TYR A 309 -5.09 10.22 -3.21
CA TYR A 309 -5.92 9.82 -4.35
C TYR A 309 -5.42 10.37 -5.69
N SER A 310 -4.93 11.61 -5.71
CA SER A 310 -4.39 12.23 -6.91
C SER A 310 -3.13 11.53 -7.43
N MET A 311 -2.30 10.99 -6.52
CA MET A 311 -1.11 10.22 -6.90
C MET A 311 -1.47 8.82 -7.36
N LEU A 312 -2.48 8.18 -6.76
CA LEU A 312 -2.97 6.86 -7.19
C LEU A 312 -3.49 6.87 -8.64
N ASN A 313 -4.13 7.96 -9.06
CA ASN A 313 -4.71 8.07 -10.40
C ASN A 313 -3.72 8.51 -11.50
N ARG A 314 -2.43 8.69 -11.18
CA ARG A 314 -1.43 9.05 -12.20
C ARG A 314 -1.09 7.85 -13.09
N PRO A 315 -1.07 8.01 -14.42
CA PRO A 315 -0.65 6.95 -15.33
C PRO A 315 0.84 6.62 -15.12
N GLU A 316 1.16 5.32 -15.02
CA GLU A 316 2.50 4.80 -14.70
C GLU A 316 3.60 5.29 -15.67
N GLU A 317 3.23 5.66 -16.90
CA GLU A 317 4.14 6.23 -17.90
C GLU A 317 4.76 7.57 -17.48
N LYS A 318 4.09 8.29 -16.58
CA LYS A 318 4.56 9.56 -16.00
C LYS A 318 4.81 9.36 -14.51
N GLY A 319 5.82 8.55 -14.19
CA GLY A 319 6.28 8.35 -12.81
C GLY A 319 6.28 9.67 -12.04
N ALA A 320 5.68 9.67 -10.84
CA ALA A 320 5.61 10.87 -10.04
C ALA A 320 7.03 11.36 -9.73
N SER A 321 7.30 12.67 -9.89
CA SER A 321 8.60 13.20 -9.53
C SER A 321 8.84 12.94 -8.04
N ALA A 322 9.99 12.33 -7.73
CA ALA A 322 10.44 12.04 -6.36
C ALA A 322 10.18 13.18 -5.35
N PRO A 323 10.39 14.48 -5.67
CA PRO A 323 10.08 15.56 -4.73
C PRO A 323 8.59 15.69 -4.39
N ILE A 324 7.67 15.44 -5.32
CA ILE A 324 6.23 15.54 -5.05
C ILE A 324 5.80 14.41 -4.11
N VAL A 325 6.32 13.20 -4.31
CA VAL A 325 6.06 12.06 -3.42
C VAL A 325 6.61 12.33 -2.02
N LEU A 326 7.82 12.88 -1.92
CA LEU A 326 8.41 13.27 -0.63
C LEU A 326 7.59 14.36 0.09
N LEU A 327 7.21 15.43 -0.61
CA LEU A 327 6.40 16.50 -0.04
C LEU A 327 5.03 16.01 0.42
N THR A 328 4.38 15.17 -0.37
CA THR A 328 3.08 14.58 0.00
C THR A 328 3.22 13.57 1.13
N SER A 329 4.34 12.85 1.25
CA SER A 329 4.61 11.94 2.36
C SER A 329 4.86 12.63 3.71
N LEU A 330 5.09 13.96 3.72
CA LEU A 330 5.21 14.73 4.97
C LEU A 330 3.89 14.74 5.76
N LEU A 331 2.75 14.63 5.06
CA LEU A 331 1.44 14.49 5.70
C LEU A 331 1.23 13.01 6.11
N PRO A 332 0.96 12.72 7.40
CA PRO A 332 0.93 11.33 7.89
C PRO A 332 -0.12 10.47 7.19
N THR A 333 -1.27 11.03 6.82
CA THR A 333 -2.39 10.32 6.20
C THR A 333 -2.10 9.88 4.76
N SER A 334 -1.40 10.70 3.98
CA SER A 334 -0.94 10.30 2.64
C SER A 334 0.20 9.28 2.72
N ALA A 335 1.11 9.43 3.69
CA ALA A 335 2.16 8.43 3.93
C ALA A 335 1.59 7.05 4.28
N LEU A 336 0.55 7.00 5.12
CA LEU A 336 -0.17 5.75 5.40
C LEU A 336 -0.79 5.19 4.12
N GLY A 337 -1.42 6.03 3.30
CA GLY A 337 -1.99 5.61 2.02
C GLY A 337 -0.97 4.92 1.11
N PHE A 338 0.20 5.53 0.90
CA PHE A 338 1.27 4.93 0.09
C PHE A 338 1.84 3.65 0.71
N GLY A 339 2.07 3.63 2.03
CA GLY A 339 2.57 2.43 2.72
C GLY A 339 1.60 1.26 2.60
N MET A 340 0.30 1.51 2.74
CA MET A 340 -0.74 0.49 2.59
C MET A 340 -0.82 -0.05 1.17
N GLN A 341 -0.71 0.80 0.14
CA GLN A 341 -0.66 0.34 -1.26
C GLN A 341 0.48 -0.63 -1.50
N ILE A 342 1.66 -0.34 -0.98
CA ILE A 342 2.83 -1.21 -1.12
C ILE A 342 2.57 -2.56 -0.43
N ILE A 343 2.01 -2.54 0.79
CA ILE A 343 1.65 -3.77 1.52
C ILE A 343 0.65 -4.61 0.70
N PHE A 344 -0.39 -3.98 0.14
CA PHE A 344 -1.37 -4.69 -0.70
C PHE A 344 -0.76 -5.30 -1.96
N ILE A 345 0.18 -4.60 -2.62
CA ILE A 345 0.88 -5.14 -3.79
C ILE A 345 1.68 -6.41 -3.41
N TYR A 346 2.43 -6.37 -2.30
CA TYR A 346 3.20 -7.54 -1.85
C TYR A 346 2.31 -8.70 -1.40
N GLU A 347 1.20 -8.39 -0.73
CA GLU A 347 0.19 -9.37 -0.34
C GLU A 347 -0.39 -10.09 -1.57
N ARG A 348 -0.67 -9.36 -2.66
CA ARG A 348 -1.14 -9.92 -3.93
C ARG A 348 -0.11 -10.82 -4.61
N ILE A 349 1.15 -10.39 -4.66
CA ILE A 349 2.24 -11.18 -5.24
C ILE A 349 2.35 -12.54 -4.52
N GLN A 350 2.22 -12.54 -3.19
CA GLN A 350 2.37 -13.75 -2.39
C GLN A 350 1.13 -14.66 -2.41
N LYS A 351 -0.07 -14.10 -2.62
CA LYS A 351 -1.30 -14.88 -2.81
C LYS A 351 -1.27 -15.75 -4.07
N GLY A 352 -0.40 -15.43 -5.02
CA GLY A 352 -0.32 -16.17 -6.27
C GLY A 352 -1.58 -15.99 -7.11
N ASP A 353 -2.19 -14.78 -7.09
CA ASP A 353 -3.01 -14.29 -8.22
C ASP A 353 -2.06 -14.20 -9.43
N LYS A 354 -1.71 -15.38 -9.95
CA LYS A 354 -1.08 -15.61 -11.23
C LYS A 354 -2.14 -15.20 -12.27
N PRO A 355 -1.76 -14.41 -13.28
CA PRO A 355 -2.69 -13.93 -14.29
C PRO A 355 -3.46 -15.06 -15.00
#